data_AF-A0A820UZK4-F1
#
_entry.id   AF-A0A820UZK4-F1
#
_cell.length_a   1.000
_cell.length_b   1.000
_cell.length_c   1.000
_cell.angle_alpha   90.00
_cell.angle_beta   90.00
_cell.angle_gamma   90.00
#
_symmetry.space_group_name_H-M   'P 1'
#
loop_
_entity.id
_entity.type
_entity.pdbx_description
1 polymer ?
#
loop_
_entity_poly.entity_id
_entity_poly.type
_entity_poly.pdbx_seq_one_letter_code
_entity_poly.pdbx_strand_id
1 'polypeptide(L)'
;LKRCEKDTDAIYALSPNWYRDWENFVCEKSSEPPGPISNAAISTTKNGVTRLIRRDCNYFQVNESIWNFLYSIYGGGPELIIRSNSTMNSNLDDQISSSNKPAVTFV
;
A
#
# COMPACT_ATOMS: atom_id res chain seq x y z
N LEU A 1 -21.45 -8.83 -7.02
CA LEU A 1 -20.55 -7.68 -6.78
C LEU A 1 -19.12 -8.22 -6.70
N LYS A 2 -18.36 -8.21 -7.80
CA LYS A 2 -16.93 -8.58 -7.77
C LYS A 2 -16.17 -7.42 -7.13
N ARG A 3 -15.74 -7.54 -5.88
CA ARG A 3 -14.73 -6.64 -5.31
C ARG A 3 -13.45 -6.94 -6.10
N CYS A 4 -12.88 -5.92 -6.74
CA CYS A 4 -11.66 -6.02 -7.51
C CYS A 4 -10.52 -6.37 -6.54
N GLU A 5 -10.22 -7.66 -6.44
CA GLU A 5 -9.12 -8.21 -5.64
C GLU A 5 -7.83 -7.92 -6.38
N LYS A 6 -7.36 -6.66 -6.26
CA LYS A 6 -5.95 -6.36 -6.42
C LYS A 6 -5.33 -6.70 -5.08
N ASP A 7 -5.06 -7.98 -4.84
CA ASP A 7 -4.13 -8.37 -3.79
C ASP A 7 -2.75 -7.86 -4.22
N THR A 8 -2.50 -6.57 -3.96
CA THR A 8 -1.12 -6.15 -3.89
C THR A 8 -0.61 -6.65 -2.55
N ASP A 9 0.49 -7.40 -2.54
CA ASP A 9 1.23 -7.76 -1.32
C ASP A 9 1.91 -6.50 -0.74
N ALA A 10 1.15 -5.41 -0.63
CA ALA A 10 1.60 -4.14 -0.13
C ALA A 10 1.66 -4.20 1.39
N ILE A 11 2.83 -3.88 1.92
CA ILE A 11 3.08 -3.77 3.35
C ILE A 11 3.19 -2.30 3.70
N TYR A 12 2.32 -1.86 4.60
CA TYR A 12 2.21 -0.49 5.07
C TYR A 12 2.86 -0.35 6.44
N ALA A 13 3.47 0.82 6.70
CA ALA A 13 3.99 1.21 8.00
C ALA A 13 2.94 2.02 8.77
N LEU A 14 2.73 1.67 10.03
CA LEU A 14 1.90 2.40 10.96
C LEU A 14 2.72 2.90 12.14
N SER A 15 2.54 4.18 12.47
CA SER A 15 3.20 4.83 13.60
C SER A 15 2.90 4.11 14.92
N PRO A 16 3.92 3.87 15.76
CA PRO A 16 3.72 3.25 17.06
C PRO A 16 2.89 4.14 18.00
N ASN A 17 2.92 5.47 17.81
CA ASN A 17 2.13 6.39 18.61
C ASN A 17 0.65 6.22 18.34
N TRP A 18 0.25 6.28 17.07
CA TRP A 18 -1.15 6.12 16.67
C TRP A 18 -1.67 4.72 17.02
N TYR A 19 -0.85 3.68 16.81
CA TYR A 19 -1.23 2.31 17.18
C TYR A 19 -1.51 2.18 18.68
N ARG A 20 -0.69 2.79 19.54
CA ARG A 20 -0.90 2.76 20.99
C ARG A 20 -2.19 3.47 21.39
N ASP A 21 -2.49 4.61 20.78
CA ASP A 21 -3.71 5.35 21.06
C ASP A 21 -4.94 4.54 20.62
N TRP A 22 -4.84 3.85 19.47
CA TRP A 22 -5.87 2.93 18.98
C TRP A 22 -6.05 1.74 19.92
N GLU A 23 -4.97 1.11 20.36
CA GLU A 23 -5.00 0.00 21.31
C GLU A 23 -5.63 0.42 22.64
N ASN A 24 -5.28 1.60 23.16
CA ASN A 24 -5.89 2.13 24.39
C ASN A 24 -7.39 2.34 24.23
N PHE A 25 -7.84 2.83 23.07
CA PHE A 25 -9.27 3.00 22.79
C PHE A 25 -9.99 1.64 22.70
N VAL A 26 -9.46 0.69 21.92
CA VAL A 26 -10.05 -0.64 21.74
C VAL A 26 -10.04 -1.47 23.03
N CYS A 27 -9.03 -1.30 23.88
CA CYS A 27 -8.95 -1.94 25.19
C CYS A 27 -9.68 -1.17 26.30
N GLU A 28 -10.51 -0.17 25.98
CA GLU A 28 -11.28 0.64 26.93
C GLU A 28 -10.42 1.34 28.00
N LYS A 29 -9.12 1.50 27.75
CA LYS A 29 -8.19 2.27 28.60
C LYS A 29 -8.32 3.77 28.36
N SER A 30 -8.83 4.15 27.19
CA SER A 30 -9.15 5.52 26.80
C SER A 30 -10.56 5.58 26.21
N SER A 31 -11.34 6.59 26.60
CA SER A 31 -12.63 6.89 25.97
C SER A 31 -12.48 7.73 24.70
N GLU A 32 -11.29 8.29 24.46
CA GLU A 32 -11.00 9.10 23.28
C GLU A 32 -10.47 8.21 22.15
N PRO A 33 -11.06 8.28 20.93
CA PRO A 33 -10.54 7.57 19.77
C PRO A 33 -9.18 8.15 19.33
N PRO A 34 -8.33 7.37 18.66
CA PRO A 34 -6.96 7.78 18.28
C PRO A 34 -6.87 8.93 17.26
N GLY A 35 -8.01 9.44 16.78
CA GLY A 35 -8.07 10.41 15.69
C GLY A 35 -7.57 9.83 14.36
N PRO A 36 -7.39 10.69 13.34
CA PRO A 36 -6.89 10.27 12.03
C PRO A 36 -5.51 9.62 12.09
N ILE A 37 -5.26 8.63 11.23
CA ILE A 37 -3.94 7.96 11.16
C ILE A 37 -2.85 9.00 10.93
N SER A 38 -1.89 9.07 11.85
CA SER A 38 -0.76 10.00 11.78
C SER A 38 0.56 9.25 11.78
N ASN A 39 1.23 9.25 10.62
CA ASN A 39 2.54 8.66 10.42
C ASN A 39 3.70 9.64 10.62
N ALA A 40 3.43 10.84 11.14
CA ALA A 40 4.41 11.92 11.28
C ALA A 40 5.69 11.50 12.04
N ALA A 41 5.55 10.68 13.10
CA ALA A 41 6.67 10.22 13.92
C ALA A 41 7.66 9.31 13.18
N ILE A 42 7.21 8.65 12.11
CA ILE A 42 8.02 7.71 11.32
C ILE A 42 8.22 8.15 9.87
N SER A 43 7.69 9.33 9.49
CA SER A 43 7.74 9.86 8.14
C SER A 43 8.59 11.13 8.04
N THR A 44 9.31 11.30 6.95
CA THR A 44 9.92 12.58 6.54
C THR A 44 9.41 12.96 5.16
N THR A 45 9.11 14.24 4.97
CA THR A 45 8.76 14.79 3.67
C THR A 45 9.95 15.55 3.13
N LYS A 46 10.50 15.10 1.99
CA LYS A 46 11.57 15.80 1.29
C LYS A 46 11.16 15.99 -0.16
N ASN A 47 11.16 17.24 -0.63
CA ASN A 47 10.77 17.63 -1.99
C ASN A 47 9.35 17.15 -2.37
N GLY A 48 8.39 17.25 -1.44
CA GLY A 48 7.01 16.81 -1.66
C GLY A 48 6.80 15.29 -1.65
N VAL A 49 7.86 14.50 -1.43
CA VAL A 49 7.77 13.04 -1.32
C VAL A 49 7.88 12.63 0.14
N THR A 50 6.82 12.02 0.67
CA THR A 50 6.81 11.44 2.00
C THR A 50 7.38 10.03 1.96
N ARG A 51 8.37 9.76 2.81
CA ARG A 51 8.97 8.43 2.98
C ARG A 51 9.21 8.13 4.45
N LEU A 52 9.41 6.86 4.75
CA LEU A 52 9.86 6.41 6.06
C LEU A 52 11.22 7.04 6.40
N ILE A 53 11.37 7.59 7.61
CA ILE A 53 12.61 8.28 8.03
C ILE A 53 13.78 7.28 8.03
N ARG A 54 13.57 6.09 8.61
CA ARG A 54 14.58 5.04 8.68
C ARG A 54 13.91 3.66 8.71
N ARG A 55 14.59 2.64 8.15
CA ARG A 55 14.06 1.26 8.13
C ARG A 55 14.09 0.57 9.50
N ASP A 56 14.92 1.07 10.41
CA ASP A 56 15.10 0.62 11.80
C ASP A 56 14.19 1.34 12.80
N CYS A 57 13.38 2.30 12.37
CA CYS A 57 12.37 2.87 13.26
C CYS A 57 11.38 1.79 13.71
N ASN A 58 10.97 1.81 14.97
CA ASN A 58 9.91 0.94 15.46
C ASN A 58 8.58 1.38 14.83
N TYR A 59 8.10 0.67 13.82
CA TYR A 59 6.78 0.83 13.22
C TYR A 59 6.08 -0.52 13.15
N PHE A 60 4.75 -0.49 13.12
CA PHE A 60 3.94 -1.68 12.90
C PHE A 60 3.77 -1.92 11.40
N GLN A 61 3.99 -3.16 10.97
CA GLN A 61 3.77 -3.57 9.58
C GLN A 61 2.39 -4.17 9.46
N VAL A 62 1.57 -3.63 8.55
CA VAL A 62 0.23 -4.13 8.26
C VAL A 62 0.09 -4.36 6.77
N ASN A 63 -0.71 -5.37 6.39
CA ASN A 63 -1.02 -5.59 4.99
C ASN A 63 -2.05 -4.56 4.48
N GLU A 64 -2.26 -4.56 3.16
CA GLU A 64 -3.23 -3.70 2.50
C GLU A 64 -4.64 -3.79 3.10
N SER A 65 -5.12 -5.00 3.39
CA SER A 65 -6.46 -5.21 3.94
C SER A 65 -6.64 -4.52 5.30
N ILE A 66 -5.67 -4.65 6.19
CA ILE A 66 -5.69 -3.99 7.51
C ILE A 66 -5.53 -2.49 7.36
N TRP A 67 -4.64 -2.02 6.49
CA TRP A 67 -4.49 -0.59 6.20
C TRP A 67 -5.82 0.02 5.74
N ASN A 68 -6.44 -0.58 4.72
CA ASN A 68 -7.71 -0.12 4.17
C ASN A 68 -8.84 -0.14 5.21
N PHE A 69 -8.87 -1.15 6.07
CA PHE A 69 -9.83 -1.21 7.17
C PHE A 69 -9.66 -0.02 8.13
N LEU A 70 -8.45 0.20 8.66
CA LEU A 70 -8.19 1.31 9.59
C LEU A 70 -8.42 2.66 8.91
N TYR A 71 -7.95 2.82 7.68
CA TYR A 71 -8.14 4.05 6.90
C TYR A 71 -9.61 4.34 6.62
N SER A 72 -10.44 3.32 6.37
CA SER A 72 -11.88 3.51 6.12
C SER A 72 -12.64 4.06 7.35
N ILE A 73 -12.12 3.80 8.55
CA ILE A 73 -12.74 4.24 9.81
C ILE A 73 -12.16 5.59 10.24
N TYR A 74 -10.84 5.72 10.26
CA TYR A 74 -10.14 6.84 10.87
C TYR A 74 -9.63 7.88 9.86
N GLY A 75 -9.45 7.50 8.59
CA GLY A 75 -8.83 8.34 7.56
C GLY A 75 -7.40 8.75 7.92
N GLY A 76 -6.97 9.92 7.44
CA GLY A 76 -5.67 10.51 7.76
C GLY A 76 -4.60 10.30 6.69
N GLY A 77 -3.34 10.15 7.11
CA GLY A 77 -2.18 10.01 6.24
C GLY A 77 -0.90 10.57 6.87
N PRO A 78 0.25 10.48 6.17
CA PRO A 78 0.45 9.91 4.84
C PRO A 78 0.55 8.37 4.81
N GLU A 79 0.19 7.77 3.69
CA GLU A 79 0.45 6.36 3.40
C GLU A 79 1.95 6.09 3.30
N LEU A 80 2.44 5.07 4.01
CA LEU A 80 3.85 4.68 4.00
C LEU A 80 3.98 3.22 3.55
N ILE A 81 4.25 3.02 2.26
CA ILE A 81 4.42 1.68 1.69
C ILE A 81 5.90 1.25 1.85
N ILE A 82 6.13 0.11 2.51
CA ILE A 82 7.45 -0.48 2.76
C ILE A 82 7.83 -1.44 1.64
N ARG A 83 6.88 -2.27 1.21
CA ARG A 83 7.00 -3.18 0.08
C ARG A 83 5.73 -3.08 -0.73
N SER A 84 5.85 -2.99 -2.04
CA SER A 84 4.77 -3.25 -2.99
C SER A 84 5.31 -4.26 -3.96
N ASN A 85 4.74 -5.46 -3.98
CA ASN A 85 5.03 -6.42 -5.03
C ASN A 85 4.21 -6.01 -6.26
N SER A 86 4.62 -4.94 -6.93
CA SER A 86 4.08 -4.61 -8.24
C SER A 86 4.63 -5.63 -9.24
N THR A 87 3.95 -6.78 -9.36
CA THR A 87 4.12 -7.63 -10.55
C THR A 87 3.57 -6.84 -11.73
N MET A 88 4.44 -6.05 -12.38
CA MET A 88 4.20 -5.52 -13.71
C MET A 88 4.07 -6.70 -14.67
N ASN A 89 2.85 -7.20 -14.86
CA ASN A 89 2.51 -7.98 -16.05
C ASN A 89 2.15 -6.99 -17.15
N SER A 90 3.15 -6.54 -17.90
CA SER A 90 2.97 -5.86 -19.19
C SER A 90 2.94 -6.91 -20.30
N ASN A 91 1.77 -7.52 -20.57
CA ASN A 91 1.42 -8.34 -21.76
C ASN A 91 -0.09 -8.64 -21.61
N LEU A 92 -1.05 -8.36 -22.49
CA LEU A 92 -1.21 -7.98 -23.91
C LEU A 92 -2.46 -7.06 -23.99
N ASP A 93 -2.71 -6.19 -24.98
CA ASP A 93 -3.07 -6.49 -26.38
C ASP A 93 -3.25 -5.18 -27.18
N ASP A 94 -2.80 -5.18 -28.45
CA ASP A 94 -3.47 -4.61 -29.64
C ASP A 94 -2.54 -4.84 -30.87
N GLN A 95 -2.60 -6.00 -31.53
CA GLN A 95 -3.48 -6.34 -32.67
C GLN A 95 -3.19 -5.59 -33.98
N ILE A 96 -2.45 -6.22 -34.90
CA ILE A 96 -2.79 -6.21 -36.33
C ILE A 96 -2.68 -7.64 -36.88
N SER A 97 -3.86 -8.19 -37.18
CA SER A 97 -4.11 -9.44 -37.89
C SER A 97 -3.63 -9.42 -39.34
N SER A 98 -3.49 -10.65 -39.86
CA SER A 98 -3.60 -11.04 -41.28
C SER A 98 -2.33 -10.91 -42.13
N SER A 99 -1.70 -12.04 -42.47
CA SER A 99 -2.09 -12.75 -43.69
C SER A 99 -1.22 -13.98 -43.93
N ASN A 100 -1.82 -14.95 -44.59
CA ASN A 100 -1.33 -16.28 -44.92
C ASN A 100 -0.14 -16.30 -45.92
N LYS A 101 0.74 -17.32 -45.73
CA LYS A 101 1.60 -18.07 -46.69
C LYS A 101 2.90 -17.40 -47.23
N PRO A 102 3.84 -18.20 -47.80
CA PRO A 102 4.33 -19.53 -47.44
C PRO A 102 5.89 -19.59 -47.38
N ALA A 103 6.44 -20.75 -47.02
CA ALA A 103 7.87 -21.07 -47.18
C ALA A 103 8.32 -20.98 -48.66
N VAL A 104 9.57 -20.54 -48.92
CA VAL A 104 10.59 -21.09 -49.87
C VAL A 104 11.78 -20.11 -50.10
N THR A 105 12.98 -20.63 -49.81
CA THR A 105 14.37 -20.53 -50.34
C THR A 105 14.94 -19.30 -51.12
N PHE A 106 16.17 -18.89 -50.73
CA PHE A 106 17.48 -18.84 -51.48
C PHE A 106 18.32 -17.61 -51.11
N VAL A 107 19.59 -17.82 -50.74
CA VAL A 107 20.80 -17.50 -51.54
C VAL A 107 21.96 -18.40 -51.09
#